data_AF-A0A956T0D6-F1
#
_entry.id   AF-A0A956T0D6-F1
#
_cell.length_a   1.000
_cell.length_b   1.000
_cell.length_c   1.000
_cell.angle_alpha   90.00
_cell.angle_beta   90.00
_cell.angle_gamma   90.00
#
_symmetry.space_group_name_H-M   'P 1'
#
loop_
_entity.id
_entity.type
_entity.pdbx_description
1 polymer ?
#
loop_
_entity_poly.entity_id
_entity_poly.type
_entity_poly.pdbx_seq_one_letter_code
_entity_poly.pdbx_strand_id
1 'polypeptide(L)'
;MHIKALPLTQVRSYDGSGNSLKNERLNEAGSTYSRSVPPEYADSYEAPSGGDRPNPRAISNAVCAQDKITTDERQLSAFSWTWGQFLDHDMVLTPSGERPDFPVQVPVGDPHFDPMGGGKAIVPVARSLGRMVDGRREQFNKASGWIDASMVYGAEKSRADALRSFEGGLLRESRPGYLPYNTEGLDNEDP
;
A
#
# COMPACT_ATOMS: atom_id res chain seq x y z
N MET A 1 -9.53 -26.44 28.59
CA MET A 1 -9.05 -25.46 27.57
C MET A 1 -8.43 -24.29 28.33
N HIS A 2 -7.10 -24.28 28.50
CA HIS A 2 -6.41 -23.18 29.19
C HIS A 2 -6.14 -22.06 28.19
N ILE A 3 -6.87 -20.97 28.30
CA ILE A 3 -6.53 -19.73 27.62
C ILE A 3 -5.32 -19.16 28.36
N LYS A 4 -4.12 -19.28 27.78
CA LYS A 4 -2.96 -18.53 28.24
C LYS A 4 -3.27 -17.04 28.02
N ALA A 5 -3.64 -16.34 29.08
CA ALA A 5 -3.57 -14.89 29.07
C ALA A 5 -2.08 -14.50 28.91
N LEU A 6 -1.75 -13.77 27.85
CA LEU A 6 -0.41 -13.21 27.69
C LEU A 6 -0.25 -12.13 28.77
N PRO A 7 0.80 -12.17 29.61
CA PRO A 7 1.00 -11.17 30.64
C PRO A 7 1.17 -9.78 29.99
N LEU A 8 0.73 -8.72 30.69
CA LEU A 8 0.85 -7.30 30.32
C LEU A 8 2.31 -6.83 30.05
N THR A 9 3.29 -7.73 30.15
CA THR A 9 4.71 -7.49 29.87
C THR A 9 5.11 -7.79 28.42
N GLN A 10 4.21 -8.31 27.58
CA GLN A 10 4.53 -8.62 26.20
C GLN A 10 4.25 -7.42 25.29
N VAL A 11 5.32 -6.77 24.83
CA VAL A 11 5.26 -5.73 23.81
C VAL A 11 5.06 -6.39 22.44
N ARG A 12 4.16 -5.85 21.61
CA ARG A 12 3.99 -6.30 20.22
C ARG A 12 5.29 -6.07 19.45
N SER A 13 5.61 -6.95 18.49
CA SER A 13 6.69 -6.68 17.57
C SER A 13 6.30 -5.53 16.62
N TYR A 14 7.28 -4.83 16.08
CA TYR A 14 7.06 -3.76 15.09
C TYR A 14 6.57 -4.33 13.75
N ASP A 15 7.07 -5.50 13.37
CA ASP A 15 6.72 -6.15 12.11
C ASP A 15 5.42 -6.95 12.16
N GLY A 16 4.75 -7.05 13.32
CA GLY A 16 3.53 -7.83 13.48
C GLY A 16 3.72 -9.35 13.65
N SER A 17 4.96 -9.86 13.66
CA SER A 17 5.27 -11.26 14.00
C SER A 17 4.88 -11.64 15.43
N GLY A 18 4.71 -12.94 15.68
CA GLY A 18 4.32 -13.51 16.98
C GLY A 18 2.88 -13.23 17.41
N ASN A 19 2.07 -12.54 16.59
CA ASN A 19 0.69 -12.19 16.96
C ASN A 19 -0.27 -13.39 16.92
N SER A 20 0.01 -14.40 16.08
CA SER A 20 -0.80 -15.63 15.99
C SER A 20 -0.10 -16.80 16.69
N LEU A 21 -0.79 -17.39 17.67
CA LEU A 21 -0.31 -18.56 18.43
C LEU A 21 -0.15 -19.83 17.57
N LYS A 22 -0.74 -19.86 16.37
CA LYS A 22 -0.69 -21.01 15.45
C LYS A 22 0.31 -20.83 14.32
N ASN A 23 0.53 -19.58 13.90
CA ASN A 23 1.45 -19.24 12.83
C ASN A 23 2.11 -17.91 13.20
N GLU A 24 3.30 -18.00 13.79
CA GLU A 24 4.03 -16.85 14.30
C GLU A 24 4.35 -15.80 13.22
N ARG A 25 4.36 -16.19 11.95
CA ARG A 25 4.68 -15.30 10.82
C ARG A 25 3.45 -14.79 10.07
N LEU A 26 2.25 -15.06 10.59
CA LEU A 26 1.01 -14.63 9.93
C LEU A 26 0.94 -13.10 9.91
N ASN A 27 0.79 -12.53 8.71
CA ASN A 27 0.66 -11.09 8.47
C ASN A 27 1.82 -10.24 9.00
N GLU A 28 3.01 -10.84 9.19
CA GLU A 28 4.19 -10.03 9.47
C GLU A 28 4.58 -9.20 8.23
N ALA A 29 5.23 -8.06 8.44
CA ALA A 29 5.77 -7.23 7.37
C ALA A 29 6.68 -8.07 6.45
N GLY A 30 6.51 -7.90 5.14
CA GLY A 30 7.16 -8.68 4.10
C GLY A 30 6.45 -9.97 3.71
N SER A 31 5.32 -10.32 4.32
CA SER A 31 4.49 -11.48 3.94
C SER A 31 3.84 -11.29 2.56
N THR A 32 3.68 -12.38 1.80
CA THR A 32 2.89 -12.34 0.56
C THR A 32 1.40 -12.17 0.88
N TYR A 33 0.68 -11.47 0.00
CA TYR A 33 -0.76 -11.33 0.16
C TYR A 33 -1.48 -12.68 0.09
N SER A 34 -2.57 -12.80 0.84
CA SER A 34 -3.52 -13.89 0.66
C SER A 34 -4.32 -13.69 -0.62
N ARG A 35 -4.64 -14.79 -1.31
CA ARG A 35 -5.41 -14.79 -2.55
C ARG A 35 -6.78 -15.42 -2.28
N SER A 36 -7.85 -14.66 -2.44
CA SER A 36 -9.22 -15.21 -2.39
C SER A 36 -9.55 -16.04 -3.63
N VAL A 37 -8.88 -15.75 -4.76
CA VAL A 37 -8.95 -16.51 -6.01
C VAL A 37 -7.54 -16.68 -6.57
N PRO A 38 -7.23 -17.77 -7.29
CA PRO A 38 -5.92 -17.94 -7.92
C PRO A 38 -5.57 -16.76 -8.85
N PRO A 39 -4.30 -16.30 -8.88
CA PRO A 39 -3.89 -15.24 -9.78
C PRO A 39 -3.94 -15.68 -11.25
N GLU A 40 -4.39 -14.78 -12.12
CA GLU A 40 -4.45 -15.00 -13.57
C GLU A 40 -3.38 -14.15 -14.27
N TYR A 41 -2.29 -14.80 -14.68
CA TYR A 41 -1.24 -14.24 -15.54
C TYR A 41 -1.34 -14.83 -16.95
N ALA A 42 -0.98 -14.05 -17.97
CA ALA A 42 -1.09 -14.47 -19.38
C ALA A 42 -0.27 -15.73 -19.69
N ASP A 43 0.87 -15.89 -19.02
CA ASP A 43 1.77 -17.03 -19.15
C ASP A 43 1.60 -18.04 -18.00
N SER A 44 0.67 -17.81 -17.07
CA SER A 44 0.53 -18.53 -15.80
C SER A 44 1.70 -18.39 -14.80
N TYR A 45 2.65 -17.48 -15.06
CA TYR A 45 3.84 -17.25 -14.23
C TYR A 45 3.86 -15.83 -13.68
N GLU A 46 4.01 -14.83 -14.55
CA GLU A 46 4.13 -13.43 -14.14
C GLU A 46 3.73 -12.38 -15.17
N ALA A 47 3.53 -12.75 -16.44
CA ALA A 47 3.16 -11.79 -17.47
C ALA A 47 1.75 -11.24 -17.19
N PRO A 48 1.57 -9.90 -17.10
CA PRO A 48 0.25 -9.32 -16.89
C PRO A 48 -0.78 -9.86 -17.88
N SER A 49 -1.93 -10.30 -17.38
CA SER A 49 -3.03 -10.76 -18.22
C SER A 49 -3.83 -9.60 -18.80
N GLY A 50 -4.73 -9.91 -19.73
CA GLY A 50 -5.69 -8.93 -20.26
C GLY A 50 -5.17 -8.04 -21.38
N GLY A 51 -4.20 -8.50 -22.19
CA GLY A 51 -3.78 -7.78 -23.40
C GLY A 51 -4.90 -7.60 -24.44
N ASP A 52 -5.99 -8.36 -24.31
CA ASP A 52 -7.22 -8.28 -25.08
C ASP A 52 -8.34 -7.45 -24.40
N ARG A 53 -8.11 -6.98 -23.16
CA ARG A 53 -9.07 -6.16 -22.41
C ARG A 53 -8.97 -4.70 -22.83
N PRO A 54 -10.03 -3.89 -22.62
CA PRO A 54 -10.00 -2.47 -22.94
C PRO A 54 -8.87 -1.75 -22.19
N ASN A 55 -8.32 -0.73 -22.85
CA ASN A 55 -7.28 0.11 -22.27
C ASN A 55 -7.73 0.74 -20.91
N PRO A 56 -6.89 0.72 -19.86
CA PRO A 56 -7.27 1.26 -18.54
C PRO A 56 -7.71 2.72 -18.54
N ARG A 57 -7.07 3.58 -19.35
CA ARG A 57 -7.46 4.99 -19.47
C ARG A 57 -8.81 5.13 -20.19
N ALA A 58 -9.07 4.30 -21.20
CA ALA A 58 -10.39 4.26 -21.84
C ALA A 58 -11.50 3.83 -20.85
N ILE A 59 -11.23 2.85 -19.98
CA ILE A 59 -12.17 2.45 -18.92
C ILE A 59 -12.38 3.60 -17.92
N SER A 60 -11.30 4.25 -17.47
CA SER A 60 -11.38 5.42 -16.56
C SER A 60 -12.24 6.54 -17.16
N ASN A 61 -12.06 6.86 -18.45
CA ASN A 61 -12.86 7.86 -19.14
C ASN A 61 -14.35 7.45 -19.24
N ALA A 62 -14.63 6.16 -19.44
CA ALA A 62 -16.00 5.68 -19.59
C ALA A 62 -16.76 5.54 -18.26
N VAL A 63 -16.05 5.21 -17.16
CA VAL A 63 -16.66 4.82 -15.88
C VAL A 63 -16.50 5.88 -14.80
N CYS A 64 -15.34 6.54 -14.73
CA CYS A 64 -14.99 7.44 -13.64
C CYS A 64 -15.13 8.92 -13.99
N ALA A 65 -15.53 9.24 -15.22
CA ALA A 65 -15.76 10.63 -15.62
C ALA A 65 -16.91 11.24 -14.81
N GLN A 66 -16.63 12.39 -14.18
CA GLN A 66 -17.59 13.11 -13.35
C GLN A 66 -17.56 14.59 -13.74
N ASP A 67 -18.70 15.13 -14.14
CA ASP A 67 -18.86 16.51 -14.63
C ASP A 67 -19.49 17.45 -13.57
N LYS A 68 -19.95 16.90 -12.45
CA LYS A 68 -20.69 17.60 -11.41
C LYS A 68 -20.26 17.13 -10.03
N ILE A 69 -20.31 18.03 -9.06
CA ILE A 69 -20.13 17.68 -7.66
C ILE A 69 -21.32 16.84 -7.21
N THR A 70 -21.05 15.68 -6.64
CA THR A 70 -22.03 14.81 -6.00
C THR A 70 -21.76 14.79 -4.50
N THR A 71 -22.82 14.81 -3.69
CA THR A 71 -22.71 14.63 -2.23
C THR A 71 -22.83 13.17 -1.86
N ASP A 72 -22.17 12.75 -0.79
CA ASP A 72 -22.34 11.42 -0.23
C ASP A 72 -23.77 11.23 0.29
N GLU A 73 -24.46 10.19 -0.18
CA GLU A 73 -25.86 9.90 0.17
C GLU A 73 -26.05 9.53 1.65
N ARG A 74 -24.97 9.11 2.32
CA ARG A 74 -24.95 8.77 3.74
C ARG A 74 -24.54 9.95 4.62
N GLN A 75 -24.28 11.12 4.02
CA GLN A 75 -23.82 12.33 4.71
C GLN A 75 -22.53 12.13 5.50
N LEU A 76 -21.63 11.29 5.01
CA LEU A 76 -20.31 11.12 5.59
C LEU A 76 -19.45 12.38 5.38
N SER A 77 -18.69 12.72 6.41
CA SER A 77 -17.72 13.82 6.33
C SER A 77 -16.49 13.38 5.53
N ALA A 78 -15.73 14.36 4.99
CA ALA A 78 -14.44 14.10 4.36
C ALA A 78 -13.46 13.35 5.29
N PHE A 79 -13.60 13.50 6.62
CA PHE A 79 -12.79 12.77 7.60
C PHE A 79 -12.97 11.26 7.51
N SER A 80 -14.14 10.76 7.10
CA SER A 80 -14.37 9.32 6.92
C SER A 80 -13.47 8.74 5.82
N TRP A 81 -13.27 9.48 4.72
CA TRP A 81 -12.35 9.08 3.66
C TRP A 81 -10.89 9.17 4.12
N THR A 82 -10.50 10.27 4.76
CA THR A 82 -9.13 10.45 5.27
C THR A 82 -8.75 9.40 6.31
N TRP A 83 -9.67 9.05 7.22
CA TRP A 83 -9.44 7.98 8.18
C TRP A 83 -9.34 6.60 7.51
N GLY A 84 -10.10 6.37 6.44
CA GLY A 84 -9.97 5.17 5.63
C GLY A 84 -8.58 5.03 5.02
N GLN A 85 -8.03 6.10 4.45
CA GLN A 85 -6.65 6.11 3.93
C GLN A 85 -5.62 5.89 5.04
N PHE A 86 -5.79 6.56 6.19
CA PHE A 86 -4.90 6.37 7.33
C PHE A 86 -4.88 4.91 7.82
N LEU A 87 -6.04 4.26 7.83
CA LEU A 87 -6.17 2.85 8.22
C LEU A 87 -5.60 1.90 7.15
N ASP A 88 -5.80 2.19 5.87
CA ASP A 88 -5.20 1.43 4.77
C ASP A 88 -3.67 1.38 4.89
N HIS A 89 -3.05 2.53 5.18
CA HIS A 89 -1.61 2.66 5.38
C HIS A 89 -1.08 1.92 6.63
N ASP A 90 -1.97 1.52 7.54
CA ASP A 90 -1.62 0.70 8.70
C ASP A 90 -1.62 -0.80 8.38
N MET A 91 -2.31 -1.20 7.32
CA MET A 91 -2.56 -2.61 7.00
C MET A 91 -1.84 -3.08 5.73
N VAL A 92 -1.63 -2.20 4.75
CA VAL A 92 -1.23 -2.57 3.40
C VAL A 92 -0.27 -1.55 2.82
N LEU A 93 0.82 -2.05 2.24
CA LEU A 93 1.76 -1.29 1.43
C LEU A 93 2.37 -2.22 0.40
N THR A 94 2.04 -2.00 -0.88
CA THR A 94 2.60 -2.80 -1.97
C THR A 94 3.74 -2.03 -2.64
N PRO A 95 5.01 -2.41 -2.44
CA PRO A 95 6.11 -1.67 -3.04
C PRO A 95 6.09 -1.77 -4.56
N SER A 96 6.39 -0.67 -5.25
CA SER A 96 6.51 -0.59 -6.71
C SER A 96 7.95 -0.68 -7.18
N GLY A 97 8.14 -1.11 -8.43
CA GLY A 97 9.41 -0.93 -9.12
C GLY A 97 9.68 0.56 -9.43
N GLU A 98 10.92 0.86 -9.77
CA GLU A 98 11.35 2.24 -10.08
C GLU A 98 11.09 2.66 -11.53
N ARG A 99 10.80 1.69 -12.41
CA ARG A 99 10.67 1.92 -13.86
C ARG A 99 9.24 1.73 -14.30
N PRO A 100 8.72 2.57 -15.22
CA PRO A 100 7.39 2.40 -15.77
C PRO A 100 7.39 1.27 -16.82
N ASP A 101 7.56 0.03 -16.36
CA ASP A 101 7.65 -1.19 -17.15
C ASP A 101 6.27 -1.70 -17.63
N PHE A 102 5.20 -1.02 -17.23
CA PHE A 102 3.84 -1.34 -17.67
C PHE A 102 3.02 -0.07 -17.96
N PRO A 103 3.48 0.80 -18.87
CA PRO A 103 2.84 2.09 -19.11
C PRO A 103 1.44 1.92 -19.71
N VAL A 104 0.51 2.78 -19.30
CA VAL A 104 -0.83 2.84 -19.89
C VAL A 104 -0.80 3.77 -21.09
N GLN A 105 -1.14 3.24 -22.26
CA GLN A 105 -1.28 4.07 -23.48
C GLN A 105 -2.47 5.01 -23.33
N VAL A 106 -2.27 6.30 -23.64
CA VAL A 106 -3.34 7.29 -23.61
C VAL A 106 -4.09 7.24 -24.95
N PRO A 107 -5.43 7.19 -24.95
CA PRO A 107 -6.22 7.29 -26.18
C PRO A 107 -5.91 8.59 -26.94
N VAL A 108 -5.80 8.51 -28.27
CA VAL A 108 -5.54 9.68 -29.11
C VAL A 108 -6.63 10.73 -28.88
N GLY A 109 -6.22 11.97 -28.60
CA GLY A 109 -7.16 13.06 -28.35
C GLY A 109 -7.77 13.05 -26.94
N ASP A 110 -7.20 12.28 -26.00
CA ASP A 110 -7.59 12.37 -24.60
C ASP A 110 -7.47 13.83 -24.12
N PRO A 111 -8.54 14.44 -23.60
CA PRO A 111 -8.55 15.88 -23.33
C PRO A 111 -7.58 16.32 -22.23
N HIS A 112 -7.10 15.39 -21.40
CA HIS A 112 -6.21 15.69 -20.29
C HIS A 112 -4.75 15.36 -20.62
N PHE A 113 -4.52 14.20 -21.25
CA PHE A 113 -3.18 13.65 -21.43
C PHE A 113 -2.68 13.69 -22.88
N ASP A 114 -3.56 13.86 -23.88
CA ASP A 114 -3.19 14.02 -25.29
C ASP A 114 -4.12 15.00 -26.05
N PRO A 115 -4.28 16.25 -25.58
CA PRO A 115 -5.28 17.17 -26.13
C PRO A 115 -5.04 17.55 -27.60
N MET A 116 -3.81 17.40 -28.08
CA MET A 116 -3.42 17.70 -29.46
C MET A 116 -3.51 16.47 -30.39
N GLY A 117 -3.88 15.30 -29.87
CA GLY A 117 -4.02 14.08 -30.66
C GLY A 117 -2.71 13.56 -31.24
N GLY A 118 -1.60 13.70 -30.51
CA GLY A 118 -0.28 13.26 -30.96
C GLY A 118 -0.10 11.73 -30.93
N GLY A 119 -0.94 11.01 -30.17
CA GLY A 119 -0.99 9.55 -30.14
C GLY A 119 0.25 8.86 -29.55
N LYS A 120 1.08 9.61 -28.82
CA LYS A 120 2.30 9.11 -28.15
C LYS A 120 2.27 9.25 -26.64
N ALA A 121 1.21 9.83 -26.09
CA ALA A 121 1.11 10.05 -24.66
C ALA A 121 0.93 8.74 -23.90
N ILE A 122 1.52 8.66 -22.72
CA ILE A 122 1.42 7.52 -21.81
C ILE A 122 1.19 8.03 -20.39
N VAL A 123 0.55 7.21 -19.55
CA VAL A 123 0.63 7.33 -18.10
C VAL A 123 1.70 6.34 -17.63
N PRO A 124 2.79 6.80 -17.00
CA PRO A 124 3.85 5.92 -16.51
C PRO A 124 3.33 5.11 -15.33
N VAL A 125 3.46 3.79 -15.42
CA VAL A 125 3.07 2.86 -14.34
C VAL A 125 4.17 1.81 -14.20
N ALA A 126 4.68 1.69 -12.98
CA ALA A 126 5.59 0.63 -12.59
C ALA A 126 4.79 -0.52 -11.97
N ARG A 127 5.14 -1.75 -12.30
CA ARG A 127 4.56 -2.92 -11.64
C ARG A 127 5.00 -2.96 -10.19
N SER A 128 4.10 -3.44 -9.33
CA SER A 128 4.45 -3.85 -7.97
C SER A 128 5.58 -4.87 -7.98
N LEU A 129 6.52 -4.75 -7.04
CA LEU A 129 7.50 -5.78 -6.76
C LEU A 129 6.79 -7.09 -6.41
N GLY A 130 7.41 -8.21 -6.77
CA GLY A 130 6.86 -9.52 -6.50
C GLY A 130 7.96 -10.54 -6.24
N ARG A 131 7.57 -11.67 -5.67
CA ARG A 131 8.42 -12.84 -5.41
C ARG A 131 7.82 -14.05 -6.10
N MET A 132 8.67 -15.00 -6.49
CA MET A 132 8.20 -16.27 -7.01
C MET A 132 7.83 -17.19 -5.83
N VAL A 133 6.58 -17.62 -5.79
CA VAL A 133 6.04 -18.60 -4.85
C VAL A 133 5.36 -19.69 -5.67
N ASP A 134 5.81 -20.93 -5.51
CA ASP A 134 5.29 -22.10 -6.23
C ASP A 134 5.19 -21.91 -7.75
N GLY A 135 6.20 -21.26 -8.33
CA GLY A 135 6.28 -21.00 -9.77
C GLY A 135 5.38 -19.87 -10.27
N ARG A 136 4.81 -19.04 -9.38
CA ARG A 136 3.99 -17.87 -9.75
C ARG A 136 4.43 -16.61 -9.03
N ARG A 137 4.20 -15.45 -9.65
CA ARG A 137 4.51 -14.14 -9.05
C ARG A 137 3.47 -13.73 -8.02
N GLU A 138 3.91 -13.55 -6.78
CA GLU A 138 3.12 -13.01 -5.68
C GLU A 138 3.64 -11.65 -5.23
N GLN A 139 2.72 -10.70 -5.02
CA GLN A 139 3.04 -9.43 -4.38
C GLN A 139 3.11 -9.62 -2.86
N PHE A 140 3.86 -8.76 -2.19
CA PHE A 140 4.02 -8.81 -0.74
C PHE A 140 3.69 -7.46 -0.13
N ASN A 141 3.29 -7.52 1.14
CA ASN A 141 2.99 -6.37 1.96
C ASN A 141 4.25 -5.91 2.68
N LYS A 142 4.65 -4.65 2.54
CA LYS A 142 5.77 -4.08 3.32
C LYS A 142 5.31 -3.56 4.69
N ALA A 143 4.02 -3.28 4.87
CA ALA A 143 3.42 -3.04 6.18
C ALA A 143 3.15 -4.36 6.93
N SER A 144 2.91 -4.29 8.24
CA SER A 144 2.27 -5.41 8.94
C SER A 144 0.81 -5.49 8.49
N GLY A 145 0.26 -6.71 8.38
CA GLY A 145 -1.15 -6.90 7.97
C GLY A 145 -2.15 -6.75 9.10
N TRP A 146 -1.76 -6.08 10.19
CA TRP A 146 -2.57 -5.88 11.39
C TRP A 146 -2.93 -4.41 11.54
N ILE A 147 -4.02 -4.10 12.23
CA ILE A 147 -4.27 -2.73 12.70
C ILE A 147 -3.51 -2.57 14.03
N ASP A 148 -2.25 -2.15 13.95
CA ASP A 148 -1.31 -2.07 15.07
C ASP A 148 -0.60 -0.71 15.18
N ALA A 149 -1.04 0.29 14.42
CA ALA A 149 -0.44 1.60 14.30
C ALA A 149 0.99 1.59 13.74
N SER A 150 1.36 0.60 12.92
CA SER A 150 2.56 0.60 12.09
C SER A 150 2.68 1.84 11.19
N MET A 151 1.57 2.48 10.79
CA MET A 151 1.60 3.79 10.14
C MET A 151 2.32 4.85 11.01
N VAL A 152 2.11 4.80 12.32
CA VAL A 152 2.63 5.78 13.28
C VAL A 152 4.00 5.38 13.80
N TYR A 153 4.19 4.10 14.11
CA TYR A 153 5.38 3.59 14.80
C TYR A 153 6.38 2.90 13.86
N GLY A 154 6.01 2.67 12.61
CA GLY A 154 6.79 1.89 11.64
C GLY A 154 6.61 0.38 11.80
N ALA A 155 6.72 -0.34 10.68
CA ALA A 155 6.70 -1.80 10.63
C ALA A 155 8.09 -2.44 10.82
N GLU A 156 9.13 -1.64 11.05
CA GLU A 156 10.51 -2.10 11.25
C GLU A 156 11.11 -1.43 12.48
N LYS A 157 11.96 -2.16 13.22
CA LYS A 157 12.61 -1.62 14.41
C LYS A 157 13.47 -0.38 14.11
N SER A 158 14.18 -0.38 12.98
CA SER A 158 14.99 0.77 12.52
C SER A 158 14.14 2.02 12.36
N ARG A 159 12.98 1.92 11.71
CA ARG A 159 12.00 3.00 11.58
C ARG A 159 11.48 3.45 12.94
N ALA A 160 11.07 2.50 13.79
CA ALA A 160 10.55 2.80 15.11
C ALA A 160 11.57 3.53 15.98
N ASP A 161 12.85 3.11 15.93
CA ASP A 161 13.94 3.78 16.64
C ASP A 161 14.16 5.19 16.09
N ALA A 162 14.16 5.39 14.76
CA ALA A 162 14.31 6.70 14.13
C ALA A 162 13.16 7.67 14.46
N LEU A 163 11.97 7.16 14.73
CA LEU A 163 10.78 7.93 15.13
C LEU A 163 10.76 8.28 16.63
N ARG A 164 11.60 7.68 17.47
CA ARG A 164 11.60 7.87 18.93
C ARG A 164 12.61 8.91 19.39
N SER A 165 12.22 9.76 20.34
CA SER A 165 13.16 10.68 20.99
C SER A 165 14.07 9.96 21.99
N PHE A 166 13.61 8.80 22.50
CA PHE A 166 14.21 8.09 23.63
C PHE A 166 14.22 8.89 24.95
N GLU A 167 13.43 9.97 25.02
CA GLU A 167 13.25 10.81 26.18
C GLU A 167 11.78 10.79 26.62
N GLY A 168 11.52 10.42 27.87
CA GLY A 168 10.16 10.38 28.43
C GLY A 168 9.19 9.42 27.74
N GLY A 169 9.68 8.53 26.87
CA GLY A 169 8.82 7.63 26.07
C GLY A 169 8.13 8.31 24.88
N LEU A 170 8.65 9.45 24.41
CA LEU A 170 8.05 10.24 23.34
C LEU A 170 8.56 9.87 21.94
N LEU A 171 7.77 10.25 20.93
CA LEU A 171 8.20 10.32 19.54
C LEU A 171 9.01 11.60 19.29
N ARG A 172 9.83 11.60 18.24
CA ARG A 172 10.53 12.81 17.77
C ARG A 172 9.52 13.76 17.14
N GLU A 173 9.81 15.04 17.29
CA GLU A 173 9.07 16.11 16.65
C GLU A 173 10.07 17.06 15.97
N SER A 174 9.70 17.63 14.83
CA SER A 174 10.50 18.70 14.21
C SER A 174 10.36 20.04 14.95
N ARG A 175 9.17 20.25 15.53
CA ARG A 175 8.76 21.34 16.42
C ARG A 175 7.50 20.88 17.17
N PRO A 176 7.11 21.52 18.29
CA PRO A 176 6.01 21.05 19.14
C PRO A 176 4.74 20.69 18.35
N GLY A 177 4.37 19.40 18.37
CA GLY A 177 3.17 18.85 17.72
C GLY A 177 3.27 18.60 16.20
N TYR A 178 4.46 18.64 15.60
CA TYR A 178 4.68 18.35 14.18
C TYR A 178 5.54 17.11 13.97
N LEU A 179 5.26 16.38 12.88
CA LEU A 179 6.03 15.20 12.47
C LEU A 179 7.54 15.50 12.38
N PRO A 180 8.41 14.53 12.69
CA PRO A 180 9.85 14.69 12.56
C PRO A 180 10.27 14.81 11.10
N TYR A 181 11.43 15.44 10.85
CA TYR A 181 12.06 15.40 9.54
C TYR A 181 12.72 14.02 9.31
N ASN A 182 12.73 13.55 8.06
CA ASN A 182 13.43 12.33 7.68
C ASN A 182 14.94 12.58 7.49
N THR A 183 15.65 12.88 8.59
CA THR A 183 17.08 13.20 8.56
C THR A 183 17.99 11.98 8.36
N GLU A 184 17.46 10.77 8.59
CA GLU A 184 18.19 9.50 8.46
C GLU A 184 18.06 8.90 7.05
N GLY A 185 17.29 9.55 6.16
CA GLY A 185 17.13 9.12 4.76
C GLY A 185 16.45 7.76 4.62
N LEU A 186 15.66 7.35 5.60
CA LEU A 186 14.90 6.10 5.52
C LEU A 186 13.79 6.25 4.47
N ASP A 187 13.59 5.26 3.60
CA ASP A 187 12.61 5.34 2.50
C ASP A 187 11.25 5.84 2.98
N ASN A 188 10.80 6.99 2.49
CA ASN A 188 9.40 7.36 2.70
C ASN A 188 8.60 6.64 1.63
N GLU A 189 7.63 5.87 2.07
CA GLU A 189 6.73 5.17 1.17
C GLU A 189 5.85 6.21 0.50
N ASP A 190 5.82 6.21 -0.83
CA ASP A 190 4.91 7.08 -1.58
C ASP A 190 3.45 6.65 -1.25
N PRO A 191 2.56 7.62 -0.96
CA PRO A 191 1.14 7.34 -0.77
C PRO A 191 0.44 6.88 -2.06
#